data_AF-A0A2N7X9Q8-F1
#
_entry.id   AF-A0A2N7X9Q8-F1
#
_cell.length_a   1.000
_cell.length_b   1.000
_cell.length_c   1.000
_cell.angle_alpha   90.00
_cell.angle_beta   90.00
_cell.angle_gamma   90.00
#
_symmetry.space_group_name_H-M   'P 1'
#
loop_
_entity.id
_entity.type
_entity.pdbx_description
1 polymer ?
#
loop_
_entity_poly.entity_id
_entity_poly.type
_entity_poly.pdbx_seq_one_letter_code
_entity_poly.pdbx_strand_id
1 'polypeptide(L)' 'MNKDQVKGVAEKAKGKVNESVGKATGDASQEAKGDLQQGAGEVRKQYGNVKEDTKDERRGHH' A
#
# COMPACT_ATOMS: atom_id res chain seq x y z
N MET A 1 -6.38 6.13 -26.50
CA MET A 1 -6.01 6.06 -25.07
C MET A 1 -6.55 4.75 -24.52
N ASN A 2 -5.70 3.89 -23.96
CA ASN A 2 -6.13 2.57 -23.46
C ASN A 2 -6.84 2.73 -22.10
N LYS A 3 -7.77 1.82 -21.77
CA LYS A 3 -8.61 1.88 -20.56
C LYS A 3 -7.76 1.97 -19.27
N ASP A 4 -6.60 1.34 -19.26
CA ASP A 4 -5.63 1.41 -18.16
C ASP A 4 -5.07 2.82 -17.92
N GLN A 5 -4.88 3.63 -18.97
CA GLN A 5 -4.41 5.00 -18.79
C GLN A 5 -5.48 5.91 -18.18
N VAL A 6 -6.74 5.75 -18.59
CA VAL A 6 -7.87 6.46 -17.97
C VAL A 6 -8.01 6.08 -16.51
N LYS A 7 -7.84 4.80 -16.18
CA LYS A 7 -7.89 4.30 -14.80
C LYS A 7 -6.76 4.90 -13.95
N GLY A 8 -5.53 4.92 -14.47
CA GLY A 8 -4.39 5.54 -13.79
C GLY A 8 -4.53 7.04 -13.59
N VAL A 9 -5.12 7.77 -14.55
CA VAL A 9 -5.41 9.21 -14.39
C VAL A 9 -6.49 9.45 -13.35
N ALA A 10 -7.56 8.63 -13.34
CA ALA A 10 -8.63 8.72 -12.36
C ALA A 10 -8.14 8.42 -10.93
N GLU A 11 -7.29 7.41 -10.75
CA GLU A 11 -6.70 7.10 -9.44
C GLU A 11 -5.75 8.20 -8.96
N LYS A 12 -4.93 8.78 -9.85
CA LYS A 12 -4.10 9.95 -9.51
C LYS A 12 -4.94 11.16 -9.11
N ALA A 13 -6.03 11.43 -9.81
CA ALA A 13 -6.93 12.53 -9.48
C ALA A 13 -7.58 12.30 -8.11
N LYS A 14 -8.09 11.09 -7.86
CA LYS A 14 -8.69 10.71 -6.57
C LYS A 14 -7.69 10.80 -5.41
N GLY A 15 -6.46 10.35 -5.63
CA GLY A 15 -5.37 10.45 -4.66
C GLY A 15 -5.03 11.90 -4.30
N LYS A 16 -4.89 12.78 -5.30
CA LYS A 16 -4.66 14.21 -5.06
C LYS A 16 -5.80 14.87 -4.30
N VAL A 17 -7.05 14.54 -4.65
CA VAL A 17 -8.23 15.06 -3.93
C VAL A 17 -8.20 14.60 -2.47
N ASN A 18 -7.97 13.31 -2.21
CA ASN A 18 -7.87 12.80 -0.84
C ASN A 18 -6.73 13.42 -0.05
N GLU A 19 -5.57 13.65 -0.67
CA GLU A 19 -4.43 14.32 -0.03
C GLU A 19 -4.79 15.78 0.30
N SER A 20 -5.40 16.51 -0.64
CA SER A 20 -5.80 17.89 -0.43
C SER A 20 -6.89 18.04 0.64
N VAL A 21 -7.85 17.10 0.68
CA VAL A 21 -8.89 17.05 1.72
C VAL A 21 -8.29 16.66 3.06
N GLY A 22 -7.37 15.70 3.11
CA GLY A 22 -6.66 15.32 4.34
C GLY A 22 -5.89 16.50 4.94
N LYS A 23 -5.13 17.23 4.10
CA LYS A 23 -4.40 18.43 4.52
C LYS A 23 -5.31 19.59 4.90
N ALA A 24 -6.43 19.78 4.20
CA ALA A 24 -7.38 20.87 4.46
C ALA A 24 -8.27 20.62 5.70
N THR A 25 -8.65 19.37 5.96
CA THR A 25 -9.41 18.97 7.16
C THR A 25 -8.51 18.88 8.41
N GLY A 26 -7.19 18.85 8.25
CA GLY A 26 -6.26 18.79 9.38
C GLY A 26 -6.35 17.46 10.13
N ASP A 27 -6.68 16.38 9.42
CA ASP A 27 -6.91 15.07 10.03
C ASP A 27 -5.58 14.34 10.25
N ALA A 28 -4.74 14.91 11.09
CA ALA A 28 -3.46 14.34 11.49
C ALA A 28 -3.65 12.92 12.08
N SER A 29 -4.82 12.63 12.65
CA SER A 29 -5.20 11.28 13.08
C SER A 29 -5.36 10.30 11.92
N GLN A 30 -5.96 10.72 10.80
CA GLN A 30 -6.12 9.87 9.63
C GLN A 30 -4.82 9.72 8.82
N GLU A 31 -4.00 10.77 8.71
CA GLU A 31 -2.63 10.66 8.17
C GLU A 31 -1.78 9.71 9.02
N ALA A 32 -1.75 9.89 10.35
CA ALA A 32 -0.98 9.03 11.23
C ALA A 32 -1.47 7.57 11.21
N LYS A 33 -2.79 7.34 11.14
CA LYS A 33 -3.35 5.98 10.95
C LYS A 33 -2.95 5.38 9.61
N GLY A 34 -2.94 6.17 8.54
CA GLY A 34 -2.50 5.74 7.21
C GLY A 34 -1.03 5.33 7.20
N ASP A 35 -0.15 6.17 7.72
CA ASP A 35 1.28 5.91 7.86
C ASP A 35 1.56 4.67 8.72
N LEU A 36 0.89 4.55 9.88
CA LEU A 36 1.00 3.37 10.74
C LEU A 36 0.52 2.10 10.04
N GLN A 37 -0.58 2.15 9.28
CA GLN A 37 -1.07 1.02 8.51
C GLN A 37 -0.12 0.63 7.38
N GLN A 38 0.48 1.61 6.69
CA GLN A 38 1.47 1.35 5.66
C GLN A 38 2.72 0.69 6.23
N GLY A 39 3.27 1.23 7.32
CA GLY A 39 4.42 0.65 8.00
C GLY A 39 4.15 -0.77 8.52
N ALA A 40 3.00 -0.99 9.17
CA ALA A 40 2.60 -2.32 9.63
C ALA A 40 2.37 -3.30 8.45
N GLY A 41 1.86 -2.80 7.33
CA GLY A 41 1.68 -3.56 6.10
C GLY A 41 3.00 -4.00 5.49
N GLU A 42 3.99 -3.11 5.41
CA GLU A 42 5.34 -3.40 4.93
C GLU A 42 6.05 -4.44 5.81
N VAL A 43 5.98 -4.29 7.13
CA VAL A 43 6.56 -5.25 8.07
C VAL A 43 5.92 -6.64 7.91
N ARG A 44 4.58 -6.70 7.78
CA ARG A 44 3.88 -7.96 7.47
C ARG A 44 4.30 -8.55 6.14
N LYS A 45 4.51 -7.72 5.12
CA LYS A 45 4.90 -8.16 3.78
C LYS A 45 6.31 -8.75 3.78
N GLN A 46 7.25 -8.07 4.44
CA GLN A 46 8.61 -8.58 4.63
C GLN A 46 8.61 -9.90 5.43
N TYR A 47 7.88 -9.94 6.54
CA TYR A 47 7.77 -11.16 7.35
C TYR A 47 7.10 -12.32 6.58
N GLY A 48 6.08 -11.99 5.77
CA GLY A 48 5.43 -12.95 4.87
C GLY A 48 6.40 -13.50 3.83
N ASN A 49 7.15 -12.63 3.15
CA ASN A 49 8.14 -13.03 2.16
C ASN A 49 9.24 -13.89 2.76
N VAL A 50 9.82 -13.52 3.92
CA VAL A 50 10.84 -14.34 4.61
C VAL A 50 10.30 -15.72 4.97
N LYS A 51 9.06 -15.76 5.49
CA LYS A 51 8.42 -17.04 5.84
C LYS A 51 8.10 -17.88 4.60
N GLU A 52 7.76 -17.25 3.49
CA GLU A 52 7.51 -17.90 2.21
C GLU A 52 8.81 -18.46 1.61
N ASP A 53 9.89 -17.67 1.57
CA ASP A 53 11.23 -18.11 1.16
C ASP A 53 11.69 -19.33 1.96
N THR A 54 11.64 -19.28 3.29
CA THR A 54 12.02 -20.41 4.16
C THR A 54 11.10 -21.63 3.97
N LYS A 55 9.85 -21.42 3.56
CA LYS A 55 8.90 -22.51 3.34
C LYS A 55 9.05 -23.12 1.94
N ASP A 56 9.47 -22.32 0.96
CA ASP A 56 9.80 -22.74 -0.40
C ASP A 56 11.12 -23.53 -0.42
N GLU A 57 12.14 -23.08 0.32
CA GLU A 57 13.39 -23.82 0.56
C GLU A 57 13.14 -25.20 1.20
N ARG A 58 12.12 -25.32 2.06
CA ARG A 58 11.70 -26.61 2.65
C ARG A 58 10.76 -27.44 1.77
N ARG A 59 10.22 -26.89 0.68
CA ARG A 59 9.37 -27.59 -0.28
C ARG A 59 10.09 -28.00 -1.56
N GLY A 60 11.25 -27.40 -1.85
CA GLY A 60 12.09 -27.72 -3.02
C GLY A 60 12.93 -29.00 -2.93
N HIS A 61 12.95 -29.69 -1.78
CA HIS A 61 13.51 -31.04 -1.65
C HIS A 61 12.39 -32.09 -1.57
N HIS A 62 11.71 -32.36 -2.69
CA HIS A 62 11.11 -33.66 -2.97
C HIS A 62 10.87 -33.85 -4.46
#